data_AF-A0A151T9I5-F1
#
_entry.id   AF-A0A151T9I5-F1
#
_cell.length_a   1.000
_cell.length_b   1.000
_cell.length_c   1.000
_cell.angle_alpha   90.00
_cell.angle_beta   90.00
_cell.angle_gamma   90.00
#
_symmetry.space_group_name_H-M   'P 1'
#
loop_
_entity.id
_entity.type
_entity.pdbx_description
1 polymer ?
#
loop_
_entity_poly.entity_id
_entity_poly.type
_entity_poly.pdbx_seq_one_letter_code
_entity_poly.pdbx_strand_id
1 'polypeptide(L)' 'MDVAKTYFDTLFTASANTPDPVIDSLSQRITTADNEHLLRPFCISEFRSALFSMHADKATGPDGLNLGFYKHF' A
#
# COMPACT_ATOMS: atom_id res chain seq x y z
N MET A 1 9.17 23.68 -26.40
CA MET A 1 8.60 23.43 -25.05
C MET A 1 8.62 21.94 -24.72
N ASP A 2 9.53 21.17 -25.35
CA ASP A 2 9.33 19.72 -25.54
C ASP A 2 10.34 18.88 -24.76
N VAL A 3 11.35 19.51 -24.18
CA VAL A 3 12.39 18.83 -23.37
C VAL A 3 11.77 18.24 -22.10
N ALA A 4 10.96 19.02 -21.37
CA ALA A 4 10.28 18.55 -20.17
C ALA A 4 9.30 17.41 -20.48
N LYS A 5 8.51 17.55 -21.56
CA LYS A 5 7.57 16.52 -21.99
C LYS A 5 8.28 15.21 -22.34
N THR A 6 9.32 15.29 -23.18
CA THR A 6 10.10 14.11 -23.59
C THR A 6 10.81 13.46 -22.40
N TYR A 7 11.32 14.24 -21.46
CA TYR A 7 11.94 13.75 -20.24
C TYR A 7 10.96 12.92 -19.41
N PHE A 8 9.76 13.46 -19.12
CA PHE A 8 8.76 12.75 -18.33
C PHE A 8 8.12 11.59 -19.08
N ASP A 9 7.87 11.72 -20.38
CA ASP A 9 7.39 10.62 -21.22
C ASP A 9 8.38 9.44 -21.16
N THR A 10 9.69 9.72 -21.21
CA THR A 10 10.73 8.68 -21.11
C THR A 10 10.83 8.11 -19.69
N LEU A 11 10.81 8.97 -18.66
CA LEU A 11 10.92 8.56 -17.26
C LEU A 11 9.79 7.64 -16.82
N PHE A 12 8.57 7.89 -17.31
CA PHE A 12 7.38 7.11 -16.98
C PHE A 12 7.06 6.00 -18.00
N THR A 13 7.89 5.81 -19.02
CA THR A 13 7.77 4.65 -19.91
C THR A 13 8.46 3.45 -19.27
N ALA A 14 7.71 2.36 -19.08
CA ALA A 14 8.27 1.12 -18.56
C ALA A 14 9.36 0.60 -19.51
N SER A 15 10.60 0.49 -19.02
CA SER A 15 11.64 -0.26 -19.72
C SER A 15 11.35 -1.76 -19.59
N ALA A 16 11.71 -2.53 -20.62
CA ALA A 16 11.67 -3.98 -20.59
C ALA A 16 12.73 -4.50 -19.62
N ASN A 17 12.45 -4.43 -18.32
CA ASN A 17 13.32 -4.93 -17.29
C ASN A 17 13.07 -6.43 -17.14
N THR A 18 14.09 -7.22 -17.41
CA THR A 18 14.18 -8.58 -16.87
C THR A 18 14.08 -8.51 -15.35
N PRO A 19 13.45 -9.48 -14.66
CA PRO A 19 13.49 -9.54 -13.21
C PRO A 19 14.94 -9.35 -12.74
N ASP A 20 15.16 -8.33 -11.91
CA ASP A 20 16.48 -8.01 -11.40
C ASP A 20 17.01 -9.24 -10.62
N PRO A 21 18.25 -9.72 -10.82
CA PRO A 21 18.85 -10.77 -10.00
C PRO A 21 18.78 -10.48 -8.48
N VAL A 22 18.56 -9.23 -8.08
CA VAL A 22 18.22 -8.85 -6.70
C VAL A 22 16.93 -9.51 -6.23
N ILE A 23 15.89 -9.62 -7.05
CA ILE A 23 14.62 -10.26 -6.69
C ILE A 23 14.83 -11.75 -6.40
N ASP A 24 15.67 -12.42 -7.20
CA ASP A 24 16.01 -13.84 -6.98
C ASP A 24 16.81 -14.06 -5.69
N SER A 25 17.51 -13.02 -5.20
CA SER A 25 18.22 -13.06 -3.92
C SER A 25 17.31 -12.87 -2.70
N LEU A 26 16.05 -12.46 -2.90
CA LEU A 26 15.11 -12.26 -1.79
C LEU A 26 14.58 -13.61 -1.29
N SER A 27 14.71 -13.84 0.01
CA SER A 27 14.08 -14.99 0.66
C SER A 27 12.56 -14.78 0.81
N GLN A 28 11.81 -15.88 0.75
CA GLN A 28 10.39 -15.88 1.04
C GLN A 28 10.16 -15.34 2.47
N ARG A 29 9.47 -14.20 2.59
CA ARG A 29 9.20 -13.56 3.89
C ARG A 29 7.82 -13.87 4.46
N ILE A 30 6.91 -14.40 3.63
CA ILE A 30 5.55 -14.76 4.02
C ILE A 30 5.52 -16.25 4.30
N THR A 31 5.33 -16.62 5.57
CA THR A 31 5.16 -18.01 5.97
C THR A 31 3.78 -18.53 5.55
N THR A 32 3.57 -19.85 5.61
CA THR A 32 2.25 -20.44 5.35
C THR A 32 1.18 -19.87 6.30
N ALA A 33 1.52 -19.68 7.58
CA ALA A 33 0.62 -19.09 8.56
C ALA A 33 0.26 -17.63 8.22
N ASP A 34 1.24 -16.85 7.75
CA ASP A 34 0.97 -15.48 7.27
C ASP A 34 0.02 -15.50 6.08
N ASN A 35 0.23 -16.42 5.13
CA ASN A 35 -0.62 -16.54 3.95
C ASN A 35 -2.06 -16.96 4.30
N GLU A 36 -2.23 -17.92 5.22
CA GLU A 36 -3.53 -18.29 5.77
C GLU A 36 -4.23 -17.09 6.43
N HIS A 37 -3.48 -16.28 7.19
CA HIS A 37 -3.98 -15.07 7.79
C HIS A 37 -4.33 -13.98 6.75
N LEU A 38 -3.54 -13.82 5.68
CA LEU A 38 -3.81 -12.83 4.63
C LEU A 38 -5.03 -13.20 3.77
N LEU A 39 -5.30 -14.49 3.60
CA LEU A 39 -6.44 -15.00 2.81
C LEU A 39 -7.74 -15.14 3.62
N ARG A 40 -7.70 -14.88 4.92
CA ARG A 40 -8.86 -15.05 5.79
C ARG A 40 -9.97 -14.05 5.42
N PRO A 41 -11.26 -14.41 5.61
CA PRO A 41 -12.37 -13.48 5.38
C PRO A 41 -12.25 -12.20 6.22
N PHE A 42 -12.86 -11.14 5.72
CA PHE A 42 -12.97 -9.87 6.44
C PHE A 42 -13.62 -10.07 7.82
N CYS A 43 -13.07 -9.41 8.84
CA CYS A 43 -13.59 -9.45 10.20
C CYS A 43 -13.70 -8.04 10.78
N ILE A 44 -14.89 -7.70 11.27
CA ILE A 44 -15.19 -6.39 11.84
C ILE A 44 -14.33 -6.08 13.06
N SER A 45 -14.04 -7.08 13.91
CA SER A 45 -13.22 -6.87 15.11
C SER A 45 -11.79 -6.46 14.77
N GLU A 46 -11.21 -7.05 13.73
CA GLU A 46 -9.88 -6.67 13.24
C GLU A 46 -9.87 -5.31 12.60
N PHE A 47 -10.87 -5.01 11.78
CA PHE A 47 -11.03 -3.69 11.19
C PHE A 47 -11.07 -2.62 12.29
N ARG A 48 -11.88 -2.85 13.34
CA ARG A 48 -11.94 -1.96 14.50
C ARG A 48 -10.58 -1.85 15.18
N SER A 49 -9.91 -2.95 15.45
CA SER A 49 -8.58 -2.94 16.08
C SER A 49 -7.56 -2.12 15.28
N ALA A 50 -7.53 -2.31 13.95
CA ALA A 50 -6.65 -1.56 13.05
C ALA A 50 -7.01 -0.07 13.00
N LEU A 51 -8.30 0.26 12.99
CA LEU A 51 -8.77 1.65 13.01
C LEU A 51 -8.28 2.38 14.26
N PHE A 52 -8.43 1.76 15.44
CA PHE A 52 -8.04 2.36 16.70
C PHE A 52 -6.51 2.40 16.92
N SER A 53 -5.72 1.57 16.24
CA SER A 53 -4.25 1.58 16.34
C SER A 53 -3.57 2.71 15.57
N MET A 54 -4.24 3.30 14.57
CA MET A 54 -3.69 4.40 13.76
C MET A 54 -3.73 5.75 14.51
N HIS A 55 -2.89 6.73 14.14
CA HIS A 55 -3.02 8.09 14.70
C HIS A 55 -4.19 8.86 14.07
N ALA A 56 -4.82 9.78 14.80
CA ALA A 56 -6.07 10.43 14.38
C ALA A 56 -5.88 11.52 13.31
N ASP A 57 -4.66 12.03 13.19
CA ASP A 57 -4.22 13.14 12.33
C ASP A 57 -3.81 12.71 10.91
N LYS A 58 -4.05 11.45 10.54
CA LYS A 58 -3.75 10.98 9.18
C LYS A 58 -4.52 11.77 8.12
N ALA A 59 -3.88 11.87 6.95
CA ALA A 59 -4.45 12.54 5.78
C ALA A 59 -5.86 12.03 5.46
N THR A 60 -6.72 12.95 5.07
CA THR A 60 -8.13 12.69 4.76
C THR A 60 -8.27 11.91 3.46
N GLY A 61 -9.31 11.07 3.38
CA GLY A 61 -9.70 10.46 2.12
C GLY A 61 -10.32 11.47 1.16
N PRO A 62 -10.79 11.03 -0.03
CA PRO A 62 -11.56 11.86 -0.96
C PRO A 62 -12.86 12.42 -0.36
N ASP A 63 -13.33 11.84 0.75
CA ASP A 63 -14.47 12.28 1.55
C ASP A 63 -14.15 13.48 2.47
N GLY A 64 -12.87 13.85 2.62
CA GLY A 64 -12.43 14.93 3.50
C GLY A 64 -12.45 14.57 5.00
N LEU A 65 -12.73 13.32 5.37
CA LEU A 65 -12.79 12.88 6.77
C LEU A 65 -11.47 12.22 7.18
N ASN A 66 -11.00 12.54 8.38
CA ASN A 66 -9.79 11.92 8.95
C ASN A 66 -10.16 10.76 9.89
N LEU A 67 -9.15 10.02 10.34
CA LEU A 67 -9.34 8.88 11.25
C LEU A 67 -9.90 9.30 12.62
N GLY A 68 -9.71 10.55 13.03
CA GLY A 68 -10.32 11.10 14.25
C GLY A 68 -11.84 11.01 14.23
N PHE A 69 -12.48 11.31 13.09
CA PHE A 69 -13.93 11.17 12.93
C PHE A 69 -14.38 9.72 13.19
N TYR A 70 -13.76 8.75 12.51
CA TYR A 70 -14.12 7.33 12.59
C TYR A 70 -13.74 6.65 13.91
N LYS A 71 -12.88 7.25 14.73
CA LYS A 71 -12.55 6.76 16.07
C LYS A 71 -13.55 7.22 17.13
N HIS A 72 -14.20 8.36 16.90
CA HIS A 72 -15.13 8.96 17.85
C HIS A 72 -16.58 8.49 17.66
N PHE A 73 -16.93 7.99 16.48
CA PHE A 73 -18.25 7.45 16.12
C PHE A 73 -18.15 5.97 15.75
#